data_AF-A0A8T1DBD0-F1
#
_entry.id   AF-A0A8T1DBD0-F1
#
_cell.length_a   1.000
_cell.length_b   1.000
_cell.length_c   1.000
_cell.angle_alpha   90.00
_cell.angle_beta   90.00
_cell.angle_gamma   90.00
#
_symmetry.space_group_name_H-M   'P 1'
#
loop_
_entity.id
_entity.type
_entity.pdbx_description
1 polymer ?
#
loop_
_entity_poly.entity_id
_entity_poly.type
_entity_poly.pdbx_seq_one_letter_code
_entity_poly.pdbx_strand_id
1 'polypeptide(L)'
;MAKDRFVQNLFPDLDLSVADKAELQALVTTFIEEHLPNYREYCANKTRQVDTNRWKLFKTKDNVRLHSERDSKDKNSSKKEGHEVANMPVSH
;
A
#
# COMPACT_ATOMS: atom_id res chain seq x y z
N MET A 1 32.90 -21.04 13.93
CA MET A 1 33.15 -19.85 13.08
C MET A 1 32.07 -19.83 12.00
N ALA A 2 31.08 -18.94 12.08
CA ALA A 2 29.90 -18.91 11.19
C ALA A 2 29.98 -17.71 10.24
N LYS A 3 31.05 -17.62 9.45
CA LYS A 3 31.38 -16.42 8.65
C LYS A 3 30.96 -16.52 7.18
N ASP A 4 30.08 -17.46 6.85
CA ASP A 4 29.72 -17.83 5.48
C ASP A 4 28.20 -18.03 5.33
N ARG A 5 27.39 -17.06 5.79
CA ARG A 5 25.91 -17.12 5.70
C ARG A 5 25.28 -15.94 4.98
N PHE A 6 26.08 -15.09 4.36
CA PHE A 6 25.56 -14.00 3.54
C PHE A 6 25.68 -14.44 2.09
N VAL A 7 24.52 -14.59 1.44
CA VAL A 7 24.41 -14.86 0.00
C VAL A 7 25.22 -13.78 -0.71
N GLN A 8 26.31 -14.18 -1.36
CA GLN A 8 27.09 -13.30 -2.20
C GLN A 8 26.16 -12.69 -3.24
N ASN A 9 26.21 -11.36 -3.41
CA ASN A 9 25.35 -10.67 -4.37
C ASN A 9 25.48 -11.34 -5.75
N LEU A 10 24.37 -11.87 -6.27
CA LEU A 10 24.32 -12.63 -7.53
C LEU A 10 24.22 -11.70 -8.75
N PHE A 11 24.09 -10.41 -8.53
CA PHE A 11 23.99 -9.41 -9.58
C PHE A 11 25.32 -8.68 -9.77
N PRO A 12 25.68 -8.34 -11.02
CA PRO A 12 26.84 -7.49 -11.27
C PRO A 12 26.66 -6.12 -10.60
N ASP A 13 27.78 -5.44 -10.36
CA ASP A 13 27.75 -4.08 -9.85
C ASP A 13 26.98 -3.17 -10.82
N LEU A 14 26.10 -2.34 -10.25
CA LEU A 14 25.26 -1.43 -11.02
C LEU A 14 26.00 -0.09 -11.20
N ASP A 15 26.57 0.10 -12.38
CA ASP A 15 27.16 1.38 -12.78
C ASP A 15 26.06 2.31 -13.33
N LEU A 16 25.76 3.36 -12.55
CA LEU A 16 24.86 4.43 -12.97
C LEU A 16 25.66 5.68 -13.31
N SER A 17 25.31 6.32 -14.42
CA SER A 17 25.87 7.63 -14.76
C SER A 17 25.45 8.68 -13.73
N VAL A 18 26.17 9.81 -13.70
CA VAL A 18 25.81 10.94 -12.83
C VAL A 18 24.40 11.47 -13.18
N ALA A 19 24.04 11.44 -14.47
CA ALA A 19 22.71 11.85 -14.93
C ALA A 19 21.61 10.90 -14.41
N ASP A 20 21.78 9.59 -14.57
CA ASP A 20 20.78 8.61 -14.11
C ASP A 20 20.55 8.69 -12.60
N LYS A 21 21.62 8.89 -11.83
CA LYS A 21 21.53 9.10 -10.38
C LYS A 21 20.70 10.35 -10.05
N ALA A 22 20.94 11.45 -10.76
CA ALA A 22 20.20 12.69 -10.57
C ALA A 22 18.72 12.55 -10.93
N GLU A 23 18.41 11.83 -12.02
CA GLU A 23 17.03 11.55 -12.43
C GLU A 23 16.29 10.70 -11.40
N LEU A 24 16.92 9.63 -10.89
CA LEU A 24 16.34 8.80 -9.83
C LEU A 24 16.09 9.59 -8.54
N GLN A 25 17.03 10.47 -8.17
CA GLN A 25 16.87 11.36 -7.02
C GLN A 25 15.72 12.35 -7.20
N ALA A 26 15.60 12.95 -8.38
CA ALA A 26 14.51 13.85 -8.71
C ALA A 26 13.16 13.13 -8.64
N LEU A 27 13.06 11.94 -9.24
CA LEU A 27 11.85 11.11 -9.22
C LEU A 27 11.40 10.80 -7.79
N VAL A 28 12.32 10.34 -6.93
CA VAL A 28 12.01 10.02 -5.52
C VAL A 28 11.57 11.27 -4.77
N THR A 29 12.25 12.40 -5.00
CA THR A 29 11.90 13.68 -4.37
C THR A 29 10.48 14.10 -4.74
N THR A 30 10.13 14.07 -6.02
CA THR A 30 8.77 14.39 -6.50
C THR A 30 7.72 13.47 -5.86
N PHE A 31 7.98 12.16 -5.81
CA PHE A 31 7.04 11.21 -5.21
C PHE A 31 6.81 11.47 -3.71
N ILE A 32 7.88 11.80 -2.98
CA ILE A 32 7.79 12.15 -1.55
C ILE A 32 7.00 13.46 -1.38
N GLU A 33 7.33 14.49 -2.15
CA GLU A 33 6.68 15.79 -2.08
C GLU A 33 5.18 15.69 -2.41
N GLU A 34 4.80 14.85 -3.38
CA GLU A 34 3.41 14.64 -3.76
C GLU A 34 2.62 13.81 -2.73
N HIS A 35 3.18 12.71 -2.24
CA HIS A 35 2.41 11.74 -1.46
C HIS A 35 2.54 11.89 0.06
N LEU A 36 3.66 12.44 0.56
CA LEU A 36 3.86 12.58 2.00
C LEU A 36 2.85 13.55 2.65
N PRO A 37 2.47 14.69 2.03
CA PRO A 37 1.43 15.56 2.58
C PRO A 37 0.07 14.84 2.68
N ASN A 38 -0.30 14.08 1.64
CA ASN A 38 -1.54 13.29 1.61
C ASN A 38 -1.58 12.27 2.74
N TYR A 39 -0.46 11.58 2.99
CA TYR A 39 -0.33 10.65 4.11
C TYR A 39 -0.44 11.34 5.47
N ARG A 40 0.22 12.50 5.64
CA ARG A 40 0.16 13.29 6.88
C ARG A 40 -1.25 13.78 7.16
N GLU A 41 -1.97 14.26 6.15
CA GLU A 41 -3.37 14.69 6.27
C GLU A 41 -4.29 13.52 6.67
N TYR A 42 -4.13 12.35 6.03
CA TYR A 42 -4.85 11.13 6.40
C TYR A 42 -4.63 10.75 7.88
N CYS A 43 -3.39 10.91 8.37
CA CYS A 43 -3.04 10.62 9.76
C CYS A 43 -3.60 11.66 10.74
N ALA A 44 -3.56 12.95 10.40
CA ALA A 44 -3.93 14.05 11.28
C ALA A 44 -5.43 14.32 11.33
N ASN A 45 -6.11 14.33 10.19
CA ASN A 45 -7.44 14.95 10.07
C ASN A 45 -8.60 13.95 9.95
N LYS A 46 -8.31 12.68 9.63
CA LYS A 46 -9.36 11.72 9.21
C LYS A 46 -9.53 10.51 10.13
N THR A 47 -9.04 10.49 11.37
CA THR A 47 -9.06 9.28 12.24
C THR A 47 -8.56 8.01 11.53
N ARG A 48 -7.68 8.17 10.53
CA ARG A 48 -7.25 7.12 9.59
C ARG A 48 -8.41 6.46 8.82
N GLN A 49 -9.36 7.27 8.38
CA GLN A 49 -10.47 6.86 7.52
C GLN A 49 -10.24 7.38 6.11
N VAL A 50 -10.45 6.49 5.14
CA VAL A 50 -10.42 6.82 3.71
C VAL A 50 -11.80 7.32 3.29
N ASP A 51 -11.88 8.08 2.19
CA ASP A 51 -13.17 8.44 1.60
C ASP A 51 -13.91 7.18 1.14
N THR A 52 -14.99 6.83 1.83
CA THR A 52 -15.78 5.61 1.58
C THR A 52 -16.60 5.67 0.29
N ASN A 53 -16.77 6.85 -0.30
CA ASN A 53 -17.41 7.01 -1.61
C ASN A 53 -16.47 6.58 -2.74
N ARG A 54 -15.17 6.84 -2.58
CA ARG A 54 -14.13 6.44 -3.54
C ARG A 54 -13.60 5.03 -3.25
N TRP A 55 -13.44 4.68 -1.98
CA TRP A 55 -12.78 3.44 -1.55
C TRP A 55 -13.78 2.49 -0.89
N LYS A 56 -13.87 1.26 -1.40
CA LYS A 56 -14.63 0.17 -0.78
C LYS A 56 -13.70 -0.67 0.09
N LEU A 57 -14.09 -0.94 1.33
CA LEU A 57 -13.36 -1.88 2.19
C LEU A 57 -13.47 -3.29 1.58
N PHE A 58 -12.32 -3.87 1.24
CA PHE A 58 -12.23 -5.22 0.68
C PHE A 58 -12.00 -6.26 1.77
N LYS A 59 -11.10 -5.95 2.72
CA LYS A 59 -10.74 -6.88 3.79
C LYS A 59 -10.21 -6.14 5.02
N THR A 60 -10.55 -6.64 6.19
CA THR A 60 -9.88 -6.30 7.45
C THR A 60 -9.23 -7.55 8.00
N LYS A 61 -7.95 -7.46 8.37
CA LYS A 61 -7.25 -8.53 9.08
C LYS A 61 -6.37 -7.88 10.15
N ASP A 62 -6.53 -8.32 11.39
CA ASP A 62 -5.86 -7.75 12.56
C ASP A 62 -6.06 -6.22 12.59
N ASN A 63 -4.98 -5.44 12.51
CA ASN A 63 -5.00 -3.98 12.47
C ASN A 63 -4.82 -3.40 11.05
N VAL A 64 -4.95 -4.21 10.00
CA VAL A 64 -4.78 -3.81 8.60
C VAL A 64 -6.13 -3.78 7.89
N ARG A 65 -6.42 -2.65 7.22
CA ARG A 65 -7.60 -2.45 6.38
C ARG A 65 -7.17 -2.28 4.92
N LEU A 66 -7.62 -3.19 4.06
CA LEU A 66 -7.38 -3.14 2.63
C LEU A 66 -8.61 -2.56 1.94
N HIS A 67 -8.40 -1.52 1.16
CA HIS A 67 -9.44 -0.86 0.38
C HIS A 67 -9.13 -0.98 -1.11
N SER A 68 -10.17 -1.16 -1.92
CA SER A 68 -10.10 -1.09 -3.38
C SER A 68 -10.86 0.15 -3.86
N GLU A 69 -10.37 0.78 -4.92
CA GLU A 69 -11.08 1.88 -5.56
C GLU A 69 -12.38 1.36 -6.18
N ARG A 70 -13.48 2.08 -6.01
CA ARG A 70 -14.76 1.73 -6.66
C ARG A 70 -14.68 2.10 -8.13
N ASP A 71 -15.06 1.19 -9.02
CA ASP A 71 -15.20 1.54 -10.43
C ASP A 71 -16.32 2.57 -10.59
N SER A 72 -16.13 3.56 -11.47
CA SER A 72 -17.13 4.61 -11.73
C SER A 72 -18.50 4.05 -12.13
N LYS A 73 -18.56 2.81 -12.66
CA LYS A 73 -19.79 2.10 -13.04
C LYS A 73 -20.54 1.48 -11.86
N ASP A 74 -19.91 1.30 -10.70
CA ASP A 74 -20.54 0.66 -9.53
C ASP A 74 -21.56 1.57 -8.81
N LYS A 75 -21.66 2.86 -9.19
CA LYS A 75 -22.60 3.81 -8.58
C LYS A 75 -24.09 3.46 -8.77
N ASN A 76 -24.41 2.45 -9.58
CA ASN A 76 -25.79 2.00 -9.80
C ASN A 76 -26.19 0.72 -9.02
N SER A 77 -25.29 0.09 -8.25
CA SER A 77 -25.65 -1.09 -7.45
C SER A 77 -26.08 -0.71 -6.02
N SER A 78 -27.25 -0.08 -5.94
CA SER A 78 -27.93 0.13 -4.66
C SER A 78 -28.23 -1.20 -3.98
N LYS A 79 -27.99 -1.26 -2.66
CA LYS A 79 -28.64 -2.13 -1.66
C LYS A 79 -28.34 -3.64 -1.74
N LYS A 80 -27.59 -4.14 -0.75
CA LYS A 80 -27.92 -5.39 -0.05
C LYS A 80 -27.36 -5.38 1.38
N GLU A 81 -28.29 -5.54 2.31
CA GLU A 81 -28.13 -5.72 3.75
C GLU A 81 -27.22 -6.90 4.10
N GLY A 82 -26.70 -6.86 5.33
CA GLY A 82 -25.64 -7.75 5.78
C GLY A 82 -26.04 -9.20 6.02
N HIS A 83 -25.03 -10.03 6.28
CA HIS A 83 -25.13 -11.03 7.34
C HIS A 83 -23.74 -11.45 7.83
N GLU A 84 -23.80 -12.02 9.02
CA GLU A 84 -22.79 -12.25 10.03
C GLU A 84 -22.04 -13.59 9.78
N VAL A 85 -20.76 -13.58 10.15
CA VAL A 85 -19.89 -14.64 10.72
C VAL A 85 -19.70 -16.04 10.10
N ALA A 86 -18.46 -16.49 10.37
CA ALA A 86 -18.00 -17.84 10.68
C ALA A 86 -17.59 -18.73 9.48
N ASN A 87 -16.27 -18.86 9.31
CA ASN A 87 -15.54 -20.14 9.41
C ASN A 87 -14.21 -20.06 8.65
N MET A 88 -13.08 -20.03 9.36
CA MET A 88 -11.83 -20.59 8.83
C MET A 88 -11.18 -21.44 9.94
N PRO A 89 -10.86 -22.72 9.67
CA PRO A 89 -10.29 -23.62 10.66
C PRO A 89 -8.81 -23.27 10.91
N VAL A 90 -8.41 -23.21 12.18
CA VAL A 90 -7.01 -23.19 12.58
C VAL A 90 -6.52 -24.64 12.59
N SER A 91 -5.50 -24.95 11.79
CA SER A 91 -4.81 -26.24 11.86
C SER A 91 -3.81 -26.24 13.00
N HIS A 92 -3.76 -27.35 13.72
CA HIS A 92 -2.90 -27.62 14.89
C HIS A 92 -1.42 -27.78 14.52
#